data_AF-A0A3B8J541-F1
#
_entry.id   AF-A0A3B8J541-F1
#
_cell.length_a   1.000
_cell.length_b   1.000
_cell.length_c   1.000
_cell.angle_alpha   90.00
_cell.angle_beta   90.00
_cell.angle_gamma   90.00
#
_symmetry.space_group_name_H-M   'P 1'
#
loop_
_entity.id
_entity.type
_entity.pdbx_description
1 polymer ?
#
loop_
_entity_poly.entity_id
_entity_poly.type
_entity_poly.pdbx_seq_one_letter_code
_entity_poly.pdbx_strand_id
1 'polypeptide(L)' 'GWDPTYGCIYYYNPATSTSKWIWTRPIILTIGKHNFAK' A
#
# COMPACT_ATOMS: atom_id res chain seq x y z
N GLY A 1 -7.86 7.13 -17.19
CA GLY A 1 -8.03 5.70 -16.91
C GLY A 1 -6.71 4.95 -16.96
N TRP A 2 -5.65 5.49 -16.35
CA TRP A 2 -4.39 4.77 -16.12
C TRP A 2 -4.20 4.65 -14.61
N ASP A 3 -4.03 3.43 -14.12
CA ASP A 3 -3.80 3.14 -12.70
C ASP A 3 -2.33 2.76 -12.49
N PRO A 4 -1.52 3.62 -11.83
CA PRO A 4 -0.12 3.33 -11.55
C PRO A 4 0.06 2.33 -10.39
N THR A 5 -1.02 1.88 -9.75
CA THR A 5 -0.98 0.94 -8.63
C THR A 5 -1.16 -0.53 -9.04
N TYR A 6 -1.37 -0.82 -10.33
CA TYR A 6 -1.59 -2.16 -10.86
C TYR A 6 -2.75 -2.93 -10.18
N GLY A 7 -3.82 -2.21 -9.84
CA GLY A 7 -5.00 -2.75 -9.18
C GLY A 7 -4.78 -3.08 -7.70
N CYS A 8 -3.96 -2.30 -6.99
CA CYS A 8 -3.90 -2.40 -5.52
C CYS A 8 -5.20 -1.89 -4.92
N ILE A 9 -5.75 -2.65 -3.98
CA ILE A 9 -6.98 -2.29 -3.25
C ILE A 9 -6.69 -1.71 -1.87
N TYR A 10 -5.46 -1.86 -1.39
CA TYR A 10 -5.03 -1.30 -0.12
C TYR A 10 -3.79 -0.41 -0.28
N TYR A 11 -3.72 0.63 0.54
CA TYR A 11 -2.52 1.43 0.69
C TYR A 11 -2.41 1.93 2.13
N TYR A 12 -1.19 2.16 2.59
CA TYR A 12 -0.94 2.72 3.91
C TYR A 12 0.40 3.47 3.97
N ASN A 13 0.49 4.42 4.89
CA ASN A 13 1.76 5.09 5.19
C ASN A 13 2.49 4.32 6.30
N PRO A 14 3.67 3.74 6.05
CA PRO A 14 4.40 2.98 7.05
C PRO A 14 4.84 3.80 8.26
N ALA A 15 4.94 5.14 8.14
CA ALA A 15 5.32 6.01 9.25
C ALA A 15 4.18 6.27 10.25
N THR A 16 2.92 6.06 9.86
CA THR A 16 1.75 6.38 10.72
C THR A 16 0.81 5.19 10.92
N SER A 17 0.89 4.16 10.07
CA SER A 17 -0.05 3.04 10.12
C SER A 17 0.24 2.11 11.30
N THR A 18 -0.68 2.07 12.25
CA THR A 18 -0.65 1.18 13.42
C THR A 18 -1.35 -0.16 13.18
N SER A 19 -2.02 -0.34 12.03
CA SER A 19 -2.80 -1.53 11.73
C SER A 19 -1.88 -2.73 11.47
N LYS A 20 -1.70 -3.61 12.46
CA LYS A 20 -0.86 -4.81 12.31
C LYS A 20 -1.26 -5.70 11.13
N TRP A 21 -2.55 -5.73 10.79
CA TRP A 21 -3.06 -6.50 9.65
C TRP A 21 -2.57 -5.97 8.30
N ILE A 22 -2.43 -4.65 8.11
CA ILE A 22 -1.98 -4.15 6.80
C ILE A 22 -0.52 -4.50 6.52
N TRP A 23 0.30 -4.63 7.58
CA TRP A 23 1.70 -5.04 7.48
C TRP A 23 1.89 -6.52 7.10
N THR A 24 0.85 -7.34 7.17
CA THR A 24 0.92 -8.74 6.71
C THR A 24 0.63 -8.88 5.21
N ARG A 25 0.11 -7.83 4.57
CA ARG A 25 -0.18 -7.84 3.13
C ARG A 25 1.12 -7.67 2.34
N PRO A 26 1.28 -8.40 1.21
CA PRO A 26 2.44 -8.23 0.35
C PRO A 26 2.41 -6.85 -0.32
N ILE A 27 3.47 -6.07 -0.11
CA ILE A 27 3.64 -4.75 -0.71
C ILE A 27 4.01 -4.95 -2.18
N ILE A 28 3.27 -4.33 -3.08
CA ILE A 28 3.48 -4.41 -4.53
C ILE A 28 4.38 -3.27 -5.00
N LEU A 29 4.15 -2.07 -4.49
CA LEU A 29 4.94 -0.89 -4.83
C LEU A 29 4.76 0.23 -3.81
N THR A 30 5.66 1.21 -3.87
CA THR A 30 5.62 2.41 -3.04
C THR A 30 5.58 3.64 -3.94
N ILE A 31 4.59 4.51 -3.73
CA ILE A 31 4.50 5.82 -4.41
C ILE A 31 4.51 6.89 -3.33
N GLY A 32 5.55 7.73 -3.36
CA GLY A 32 5.78 8.73 -2.31
C GLY A 32 5.94 8.08 -0.94
N LYS A 33 5.07 8.44 0.01
CA LYS A 33 5.06 7.90 1.38
C LYS A 33 4.05 6.76 1.59
N HIS A 34 3.49 6.20 0.53
CA HIS A 34 2.46 5.18 0.63
C HIS A 34 2.94 3.86 0.04
N ASN A 35 2.78 2.79 0.81
CA ASN A 35 2.91 1.42 0.34
C ASN A 35 1.56 0.96 -0.18
N PHE A 36 1.54 0.33 -1.34
CA PHE A 36 0.36 -0.23 -1.98
C PHE A 36 0.43 -1.76 -1.92
N ALA A 37 -0.70 -2.38 -1.59
CA ALA A 37 -0.83 -3.82 -1.43
C ALA A 37 -2.14 -4.32 -2.05
N LYS A 38 -2.14 -5.59 -2.47
CA LYS A 38 -3.35 -6.33 -2.78
C LYS A 38 -3.86 -7.02 -1.55
#